data_AF-A0A353XQZ7-F1
#
_entry.id   AF-A0A353XQZ7-F1
#
_cell.length_a   1.000
_cell.length_b   1.000
_cell.length_c   1.000
_cell.angle_alpha   90.00
_cell.angle_beta   90.00
_cell.angle_gamma   90.00
#
_symmetry.space_group_name_H-M   'P 1'
#
loop_
_entity.id
_entity.type
_entity.pdbx_description
1 polymer ?
#
loop_
_entity_poly.entity_id
_entity_poly.type
_entity_poly.pdbx_seq_one_letter_code
_entity_poly.pdbx_strand_id
1 'polypeptide(L)'
;MSEIDKVNPAKLSWREDELGNLVPVSEVFGDVYYSLADGLAESRYVFLQQNHLPERFTALFEQYLASFDTENGDSGTSSVIPSVSSNSFTIAELGFGTGLNILATWQLWQQTK
;
A
#
# COMPACT_ATOMS: atom_id res chain seq x y z
N MET A 1 -18.83 19.27 24.86
CA MET A 1 -17.74 18.92 23.94
C MET A 1 -16.81 18.02 24.71
N SER A 2 -16.72 16.74 24.37
CA SER A 2 -15.74 15.84 24.96
C SER A 2 -14.34 16.31 24.55
N GLU A 3 -13.44 16.39 25.51
CA GLU A 3 -12.02 16.61 25.28
C GLU A 3 -11.53 15.54 24.29
N ILE A 4 -10.90 15.94 23.18
CA ILE A 4 -10.30 14.98 22.27
C ILE A 4 -9.12 14.37 23.01
N ASP A 5 -9.20 13.07 23.30
CA ASP A 5 -8.08 12.33 23.88
C ASP A 5 -6.85 12.53 22.98
N LYS A 6 -5.81 13.16 23.53
CA LYS A 6 -4.55 13.33 22.83
C LYS A 6 -3.92 11.95 22.63
N VAL A 7 -3.56 11.64 21.39
CA VAL A 7 -2.72 10.48 21.10
C VAL A 7 -1.32 10.70 21.68
N ASN A 8 -0.80 9.70 22.38
CA ASN A 8 0.56 9.72 22.91
C ASN A 8 1.51 9.09 21.88
N PRO A 9 2.74 9.62 21.71
CA PRO A 9 3.75 8.97 20.88
C PRO A 9 4.02 7.53 21.32
N ALA A 10 4.31 6.65 20.37
CA ALA A 10 4.65 5.26 20.65
C ALA A 10 5.92 5.18 21.49
N LYS A 11 5.91 4.31 22.51
CA LYS A 11 7.10 3.95 23.29
C LYS A 11 7.74 2.72 22.67
N LEU A 12 8.99 2.86 22.26
CA LEU A 12 9.70 1.86 21.49
C LEU A 12 10.94 1.38 22.24
N SER A 13 11.12 0.07 22.24
CA SER A 13 12.41 -0.58 22.46
C SER A 13 12.85 -1.27 21.17
N TRP A 14 14.08 -1.78 21.15
CA TRP A 14 14.69 -2.39 19.97
C TRP A 14 15.21 -3.78 20.30
N ARG A 15 15.06 -4.71 19.35
CA ARG A 15 15.57 -6.08 19.44
C ARG A 15 16.31 -6.42 18.16
N GLU A 16 17.40 -7.20 18.26
CA GLU A 16 18.10 -7.70 17.08
C GLU A 16 17.35 -8.89 16.46
N ASP A 17 17.24 -8.91 15.13
CA ASP A 17 16.82 -10.07 14.35
C ASP A 17 17.98 -11.06 14.11
N GLU A 18 17.72 -12.15 13.38
CA GLU A 18 18.74 -13.17 13.07
C GLU A 18 19.91 -12.64 12.21
N LEU A 19 19.73 -11.51 11.55
CA LEU A 19 20.72 -10.84 10.69
C LEU A 19 21.41 -9.66 11.41
N GLY A 20 21.07 -9.39 12.67
CA GLY A 20 21.59 -8.29 13.47
C GLY A 20 20.95 -6.92 13.19
N ASN A 21 19.83 -6.86 12.45
CA ASN A 21 19.08 -5.61 12.28
C ASN A 21 18.22 -5.31 13.50
N LEU A 22 18.03 -4.04 13.80
CA LEU A 22 17.17 -3.61 14.89
C LEU A 22 15.70 -3.56 14.46
N VAL A 23 14.88 -4.35 15.13
CA VAL A 23 13.42 -4.41 14.97
C VAL A 23 12.75 -3.68 16.13
N PRO A 24 11.82 -2.73 15.86
CA PRO A 24 11.12 -2.00 16.90
C PRO A 24 10.10 -2.90 17.59
N VAL A 25 10.03 -2.76 18.91
CA VAL A 25 9.10 -3.44 19.80
C VAL A 25 8.25 -2.39 20.51
N SER A 26 6.93 -2.57 20.51
CA SER A 26 6.04 -1.72 21.28
C SER A 26 6.16 -2.05 22.77
N GLU A 27 6.56 -1.09 23.59
CA GLU A 27 6.58 -1.30 25.05
C GLU A 27 5.17 -1.42 25.66
N VAL A 28 4.17 -0.85 24.99
CA VAL A 28 2.78 -0.85 25.48
C VAL A 28 2.10 -2.20 25.18
N PHE A 29 2.35 -2.77 24.00
CA PHE A 29 1.74 -4.03 23.57
C PHE A 29 2.65 -5.25 23.80
N GLY A 30 3.94 -5.04 24.07
CA GLY A 30 4.91 -6.09 24.34
C GLY A 30 5.31 -6.91 23.11
N ASP A 31 5.02 -6.43 21.91
CA ASP A 31 5.19 -7.18 20.66
C ASP A 31 6.00 -6.40 19.60
N VAL A 32 6.59 -7.13 18.66
CA VAL A 32 7.32 -6.59 17.51
C VAL A 32 6.36 -5.98 16.50
N TYR A 33 6.80 -4.95 15.76
CA TYR A 33 5.97 -4.35 14.71
C TYR A 33 5.94 -5.17 13.40
N TYR A 34 6.93 -6.02 13.17
CA TYR A 34 7.03 -6.91 12.03
C TYR A 34 7.90 -8.13 12.38
N SER A 35 7.79 -9.19 11.58
CA SER A 35 8.53 -10.44 11.82
C SER A 35 10.04 -10.22 11.97
N LEU A 36 10.62 -10.94 12.95
CA LEU A 36 12.07 -11.02 13.18
C LEU A 36 12.79 -11.90 12.15
N ALA A 37 12.08 -12.61 11.26
CA ALA A 37 12.73 -13.40 10.22
C ALA A 37 13.02 -12.54 8.98
N ASP A 38 11.98 -11.91 8.42
CA ASP A 38 12.09 -10.94 7.32
C ASP A 38 10.75 -10.18 7.20
N GLY A 39 10.63 -9.06 7.91
CA GLY A 39 9.41 -8.25 7.88
C GLY A 39 9.04 -7.74 6.49
N LEU A 40 10.02 -7.44 5.62
CA LEU A 40 9.74 -6.95 4.27
C LEU A 40 9.21 -8.07 3.38
N ALA A 41 9.80 -9.27 3.43
CA ALA A 41 9.29 -10.43 2.71
C ALA A 41 7.89 -10.81 3.18
N GLU A 42 7.63 -10.76 4.49
CA GLU A 42 6.29 -10.96 5.04
C GLU A 42 5.30 -9.95 4.46
N SER A 43 5.56 -8.64 4.54
CA SER A 43 4.70 -7.61 3.95
C SER A 43 4.45 -7.83 2.45
N ARG A 44 5.47 -8.22 1.67
CA ARG A 44 5.29 -8.55 0.25
C ARG A 44 4.34 -9.73 0.06
N TYR A 45 4.49 -10.78 0.86
CA TYR A 45 3.69 -11.97 0.73
C TYR A 45 2.27 -11.79 1.26
N VAL A 46 2.10 -11.37 2.52
CA VAL A 46 0.80 -11.32 3.20
C VAL A 46 -0.04 -10.12 2.79
N PHE A 47 0.58 -8.97 2.54
CA PHE A 47 -0.14 -7.74 2.25
C PHE A 47 -0.23 -7.48 0.74
N LEU A 48 0.90 -7.43 0.03
CA LEU A 48 0.90 -7.10 -1.41
C LEU A 48 0.34 -8.24 -2.25
N GLN A 49 0.91 -9.45 -2.11
CA GLN A 49 0.55 -10.59 -2.95
C GLN A 49 -0.85 -11.11 -2.64
N GLN A 50 -1.25 -11.27 -1.36
CA GLN A 50 -2.62 -11.75 -1.06
C GLN A 50 -3.72 -10.76 -1.44
N ASN A 51 -3.41 -9.46 -1.60
CA ASN A 51 -4.35 -8.48 -2.15
C ASN A 51 -4.24 -8.33 -3.69
N HIS A 52 -3.38 -9.13 -4.33
CA HIS A 52 -3.10 -9.10 -5.77
C HIS A 52 -2.73 -7.70 -6.27
N LEU A 53 -1.99 -6.94 -5.44
CA LEU A 53 -1.64 -5.56 -5.77
C LEU A 53 -0.76 -5.46 -7.02
N PRO A 54 0.24 -6.33 -7.27
CA PRO A 54 1.04 -6.26 -8.49
C PRO A 54 0.16 -6.31 -9.75
N GLU A 55 -0.73 -7.30 -9.85
CA GLU A 55 -1.58 -7.51 -11.02
C GLU A 55 -2.59 -6.36 -11.17
N ARG A 56 -3.17 -5.89 -10.07
CA ARG A 56 -4.16 -4.81 -10.10
C ARG A 56 -3.52 -3.45 -10.42
N PHE A 57 -2.28 -3.21 -10.03
CA PHE A 57 -1.54 -2.01 -10.42
C PHE A 57 -1.22 -2.06 -11.92
N THR A 58 -0.73 -3.18 -12.45
CA THR A 58 -0.49 -3.34 -13.89
C THR A 58 -1.76 -3.06 -14.69
N ALA A 59 -2.88 -3.71 -14.31
CA ALA A 59 -4.16 -3.52 -15.00
C ALA A 59 -4.64 -2.07 -14.97
N LEU A 60 -4.43 -1.35 -13.86
CA LEU A 60 -4.79 0.07 -13.74
C LEU A 60 -3.97 0.94 -14.72
N PHE A 61 -2.65 0.71 -14.81
CA PHE A 61 -1.81 1.48 -15.72
C PHE A 61 -2.08 1.14 -17.19
N GLU A 62 -2.35 -0.11 -17.53
CA GLU A 62 -2.77 -0.51 -18.88
C GLU A 62 -4.07 0.18 -19.28
N GLN A 63 -5.06 0.23 -18.39
CA GLN A 63 -6.31 0.95 -18.61
C GLN A 63 -6.07 2.45 -18.80
N TYR A 64 -5.20 3.05 -17.98
CA TYR A 64 -4.83 4.45 -18.09
C TYR A 64 -4.16 4.75 -19.44
N LEU A 65 -3.22 3.90 -19.89
CA LEU A 65 -2.55 4.06 -21.19
C LEU A 65 -3.53 3.91 -22.37
N ALA A 66 -4.41 2.91 -22.34
CA ALA A 66 -5.41 2.66 -23.39
C ALA A 66 -6.42 3.82 -23.54
N SER A 67 -6.65 4.59 -22.46
CA SER A 67 -7.55 5.75 -22.52
C SER A 67 -7.06 6.86 -23.46
N PHE A 68 -5.75 6.94 -23.74
CA PHE A 68 -5.18 7.94 -24.66
C PHE A 68 -5.31 7.58 -26.14
N ASP A 69 -5.37 6.29 -26.48
CA ASP A 69 -5.50 5.83 -27.88
C ASP A 69 -6.93 6.01 -28.42
N THR A 70 -7.92 6.02 -27.52
CA THR A 70 -9.35 6.04 -27.90
C THR A 70 -9.86 7.46 -28.23
N GLU A 71 -9.13 8.53 -27.88
CA GLU A 71 -9.53 9.91 -28.18
C GLU A 71 -9.22 10.36 -29.62
N ASN A 72 -8.46 9.58 -30.40
CA ASN A 72 -8.01 9.99 -31.75
C ASN A 72 -8.68 9.23 -32.92
N GLY A 73 -9.73 8.44 -32.68
CA GLY A 73 -10.34 7.57 -33.69
C GLY A 73 -11.87 7.59 -33.75
N ASP A 74 -12.38 8.32 -34.73
CA ASP A 74 -13.69 8.22 -35.39
C ASP A 74 -14.93 8.95 -34.80
N SER A 75 -15.43 9.82 -35.66
CA SER A 75 -16.68 10.55 -35.63
C SER A 75 -17.84 9.66 -36.09
N GLY A 76 -18.54 8.98 -35.17
CA GLY A 76 -19.73 8.23 -35.59
C GLY A 76 -20.44 7.45 -34.48
N THR A 77 -21.43 8.07 -33.84
CA THR A 77 -22.59 7.44 -33.18
C THR A 77 -22.32 6.27 -32.22
N SER A 78 -22.26 6.55 -30.92
CA SER A 78 -23.28 6.12 -29.94
C SER A 78 -22.90 6.65 -28.57
N SER A 79 -23.91 7.00 -27.78
CA SER A 79 -23.82 7.59 -26.45
C SER A 79 -23.10 6.70 -25.44
N VAL A 80 -21.77 6.62 -25.51
CA VAL A 80 -20.94 6.14 -24.39
C VAL A 80 -20.71 7.35 -23.50
N ILE A 81 -21.50 7.45 -22.43
CA ILE A 81 -21.11 8.29 -21.29
C ILE A 81 -19.73 7.75 -20.88
N PRO A 82 -18.64 8.54 -20.88
CA PRO A 82 -17.38 8.08 -20.34
C PRO A 82 -17.67 7.79 -18.86
N SER A 83 -17.85 6.53 -18.50
CA SER A 83 -17.81 6.12 -17.12
C SER A 83 -16.42 6.56 -16.67
N VAL A 84 -16.35 7.51 -15.74
CA VAL A 84 -15.09 7.95 -15.17
C VAL A 84 -14.45 6.71 -14.52
N SER A 85 -13.63 6.00 -15.27
CA SER A 85 -12.76 4.97 -14.72
C SER A 85 -11.82 5.72 -13.79
N SER A 86 -11.96 5.47 -12.49
CA SER A 86 -11.15 6.14 -11.49
C SER A 86 -9.68 5.79 -11.74
N ASN A 87 -8.87 6.77 -12.14
CA ASN A 87 -7.42 6.62 -12.34
C ASN A 87 -6.65 6.54 -11.00
N SER A 88 -7.29 6.05 -9.95
CA SER A 88 -6.76 6.01 -8.60
C SER A 88 -6.92 4.64 -8.00
N PHE A 89 -5.94 4.26 -7.17
CA PHE A 89 -6.00 3.04 -6.38
C PHE A 89 -6.03 3.41 -4.90
N THR A 90 -7.02 2.91 -4.17
CA THR A 90 -7.21 3.22 -2.74
C THR A 90 -6.96 1.99 -1.90
N ILE A 91 -6.14 2.14 -0.86
CA ILE A 91 -5.87 1.13 0.16
C ILE A 91 -6.21 1.75 1.52
N ALA A 92 -6.95 1.00 2.35
CA ALA A 92 -7.17 1.32 3.74
C ALA A 92 -6.38 0.33 4.60
N GLU A 93 -5.61 0.84 5.56
CA GLU A 93 -4.79 0.04 6.47
C GLU A 93 -5.26 0.24 7.92
N LEU A 94 -5.35 -0.86 8.67
CA LEU A 94 -5.62 -0.82 10.09
C LEU A 94 -4.30 -0.79 10.88
N GLY A 95 -3.92 0.41 11.30
CA GLY A 95 -2.69 0.64 12.06
C GLY A 95 -1.48 0.89 11.17
N PHE A 96 -1.00 2.13 11.17
CA PHE A 96 0.15 2.54 10.35
C PHE A 96 1.48 1.92 10.83
N GLY A 97 1.64 1.75 12.14
CA GLY A 97 2.84 1.16 12.75
C GLY A 97 4.12 1.90 12.35
N THR A 98 5.08 1.16 11.79
CA THR A 98 6.35 1.69 11.25
C THR A 98 6.22 2.18 9.80
N GLY A 99 5.06 1.98 9.16
CA GLY A 99 4.81 2.32 7.75
C GLY A 99 5.32 1.28 6.75
N LEU A 100 5.75 0.10 7.20
CA LEU A 100 6.38 -0.92 6.33
C LEU A 100 5.51 -1.33 5.15
N ASN A 101 4.22 -1.63 5.38
CA ASN A 101 3.30 -2.02 4.29
C ASN A 101 3.11 -0.89 3.29
N ILE A 102 2.97 0.36 3.74
CA ILE A 102 2.82 1.53 2.87
C ILE A 102 4.08 1.76 2.03
N LEU A 103 5.27 1.67 2.64
CA LEU A 103 6.54 1.81 1.91
C LEU A 103 6.75 0.68 0.90
N ALA A 104 6.43 -0.56 1.27
CA ALA A 104 6.49 -1.70 0.35
C ALA A 104 5.49 -1.56 -0.81
N THR A 105 4.27 -1.08 -0.51
CA THR A 105 3.24 -0.77 -1.51
C THR A 105 3.71 0.34 -2.45
N TRP A 106 4.30 1.41 -1.93
CA TRP A 106 4.81 2.51 -2.73
C TRP A 106 5.98 2.06 -3.62
N GLN A 107 6.88 1.22 -3.11
CA GLN A 107 7.94 0.63 -3.91
C GLN A 107 7.37 -0.19 -5.08
N LEU A 108 6.38 -1.06 -4.80
CA LEU A 108 5.71 -1.84 -5.85
C LEU A 108 5.04 -0.91 -6.89
N TRP A 109 4.36 0.14 -6.44
CA TRP A 109 3.74 1.13 -7.32
C TRP A 109 4.76 1.78 -8.27
N GLN A 110 5.94 2.16 -7.76
CA GLN A 110 7.02 2.72 -8.60
C GLN A 110 7.58 1.71 -9.61
N GLN A 111 7.56 0.42 -9.28
CA GLN A 111 8.05 -0.65 -10.16
C GLN A 111 7.05 -1.06 -11.25
N THR A 112 5.78 -0.73 -11.08
CA THR A 112 4.70 -1.16 -11.98
C THR A 112 4.29 -0.07 -12.99
N LYS A 113 4.68 1.18 -12.72
CA LYS A 113 4.53 2.32 -13.64
C LYS A 113 5.62 2.31 -14.70
#